data_AF-A0A6D2LBW7-F1
#
_entry.id   AF-A0A6D2LBW7-F1
#
_cell.length_a   1.000
_cell.length_b   1.000
_cell.length_c   1.000
_cell.angle_alpha   90.00
_cell.angle_beta   90.00
_cell.angle_gamma   90.00
#
_symmetry.space_group_name_H-M   'P 1'
#
loop_
_entity.id
_entity.type
_entity.pdbx_description
1 polymer ?
#
loop_
_entity_poly.entity_id
_entity_poly.type
_entity_poly.pdbx_seq_one_letter_code
_entity_poly.pdbx_strand_id
1 'polypeptide(L)'
;MRKMVKTYFGYDPVNDQYKVLCLTENLDDKVFTLGERESWREMDCSIPHRHRSASNGLCIDGGLYYLALTGVGLLQESLMRFDVRSEKLDLLTDLPADLIGPHVYTLIKYEGKVAIATKDFFVHTFDVWVMEEDGWLKTSFSIEPLL
;
A
#
# COMPACT_ATOMS: atom_id res chain seq x y z
N MET A 1 -11.41 18.53 15.63
CA MET A 1 -10.70 18.24 14.37
C MET A 1 -10.81 16.74 14.09
N ARG A 2 -11.28 16.32 12.91
CA ARG A 2 -11.27 14.90 12.54
C ARG A 2 -9.83 14.52 12.17
N LYS A 3 -9.20 13.59 12.91
CA LYS A 3 -7.95 12.96 12.46
C LYS A 3 -8.27 12.26 11.14
N MET A 4 -7.61 12.64 10.05
CA MET A 4 -7.64 11.82 8.84
C MET A 4 -6.85 10.55 9.15
N VAL A 5 -7.60 9.45 9.24
CA VAL A 5 -7.07 8.14 9.56
C VAL A 5 -7.29 7.26 8.35
N LYS A 6 -6.23 6.58 7.91
CA LYS A 6 -6.36 5.51 6.93
C LYS A 6 -5.99 4.19 7.59
N THR A 7 -6.91 3.24 7.51
CA THR A 7 -6.70 1.90 8.05
C THR A 7 -6.51 0.89 6.94
N TYR A 8 -5.71 -0.13 7.24
CA TYR A 8 -5.41 -1.24 6.35
C TYR A 8 -5.47 -2.54 7.14
N PHE A 9 -5.95 -3.60 6.51
CA PHE A 9 -6.17 -4.89 7.15
C PHE A 9 -5.13 -5.90 6.65
N GLY A 10 -4.47 -6.58 7.58
CA GLY A 10 -3.43 -7.57 7.31
C GLY A 10 -3.66 -8.88 8.07
N TYR A 11 -3.05 -9.95 7.57
CA TYR A 11 -3.13 -11.28 8.15
C TYR A 11 -1.72 -11.88 8.29
N ASP A 12 -1.38 -12.37 9.47
CA ASP A 12 -0.19 -13.16 9.74
C ASP A 12 -0.51 -14.66 9.62
N PRO A 13 -0.07 -15.35 8.56
CA PRO A 13 -0.39 -16.76 8.33
C PRO A 13 0.32 -17.72 9.30
N VAL A 14 1.31 -17.28 10.09
CA VAL A 14 2.04 -18.18 11.01
C VAL A 14 1.42 -18.20 12.39
N ASN A 15 1.04 -17.04 12.92
CA ASN A 15 0.38 -16.97 14.22
C ASN A 15 -1.15 -17.00 14.12
N ASP A 16 -1.69 -17.05 12.90
CA ASP A 16 -3.12 -17.00 12.60
C ASP A 16 -3.81 -15.76 13.20
N GLN A 17 -3.18 -14.59 13.01
CA GLN A 17 -3.65 -13.33 13.59
C GLN A 17 -4.03 -12.34 12.50
N TYR A 18 -5.13 -11.63 12.72
CA TYR A 18 -5.52 -10.49 11.91
C TYR A 18 -5.12 -9.20 12.63
N LYS A 19 -4.56 -8.25 11.89
CA LYS A 19 -4.20 -6.94 12.42
C LYS A 19 -4.70 -5.80 11.54
N VAL A 20 -4.98 -4.68 12.18
CA VAL A 20 -5.33 -3.42 11.52
C VAL A 20 -4.21 -2.43 11.74
N LEU A 21 -3.56 -2.00 10.66
CA LEU A 21 -2.66 -0.86 10.66
C LEU A 21 -3.49 0.42 10.52
N CYS A 22 -3.20 1.43 11.32
CA CYS A 22 -3.87 2.72 11.35
C CYS A 22 -2.84 3.82 11.22
N LEU A 23 -2.85 4.51 10.08
CA LEU A 23 -1.93 5.60 9.79
C LEU A 23 -2.59 6.94 10.09
N THR A 24 -1.85 7.82 10.76
CA THR A 24 -2.34 9.16 11.13
C THR A 24 -1.42 10.24 10.59
N GLU A 25 -1.94 11.46 10.42
CA GLU A 25 -1.11 12.58 9.88
C GLU A 25 0.01 13.03 10.83
N ASN A 26 -0.07 12.67 12.11
CA ASN A 26 0.93 13.04 13.11
C ASN A 26 2.01 11.98 13.30
N LEU A 27 2.05 10.93 12.46
CA LEU A 27 2.93 9.77 12.62
C LEU A 27 2.67 8.98 13.93
N ASP A 28 1.51 9.21 14.58
CA ASP A 28 1.03 8.41 15.72
C ASP A 28 0.43 7.09 15.21
N ASP A 29 1.20 6.31 14.45
CA ASP A 29 0.72 5.08 13.82
C ASP A 29 0.36 4.05 14.88
N LYS A 30 -0.74 3.33 14.64
CA LYS A 30 -1.26 2.34 15.59
C LYS A 30 -1.53 1.02 14.91
N VAL A 31 -1.42 -0.03 15.69
CA VAL A 31 -1.83 -1.36 15.30
C VAL A 31 -2.85 -1.91 16.28
N PHE A 32 -3.78 -2.69 15.76
CA PHE A 32 -4.77 -3.41 16.53
C PHE A 32 -4.74 -4.87 16.11
N THR A 33 -4.67 -5.79 17.06
CA THR A 33 -4.78 -7.23 16.81
C THR A 33 -6.20 -7.69 17.13
N LEU A 34 -6.85 -8.36 16.18
CA LEU A 34 -8.20 -8.87 16.35
C LEU A 34 -8.19 -10.14 17.22
N GLY A 35 -9.08 -10.21 18.22
CA GLY A 35 -9.34 -11.42 19.01
C GLY A 35 -8.47 -11.61 20.27
N GLU A 36 -7.29 -10.98 20.37
CA GLU A 36 -6.60 -10.80 21.66
C GLU A 36 -7.19 -9.58 22.40
N ARG A 37 -6.92 -9.41 23.71
CA ARG A 37 -7.35 -8.25 24.53
C ARG A 37 -7.30 -6.97 23.68
N GLU A 38 -8.48 -6.53 23.24
CA GLU A 38 -8.69 -5.64 22.10
C GLU A 38 -8.24 -4.21 22.44
N SER A 39 -6.95 -3.91 22.30
CA SER A 39 -6.43 -2.56 22.48
C SER A 39 -5.56 -2.11 21.31
N TRP A 40 -5.79 -0.86 20.90
CA TRP A 40 -4.89 -0.15 20.02
C TRP A 40 -3.57 0.08 20.74
N ARG A 41 -2.47 -0.23 20.05
CA ARG A 41 -1.09 -0.07 20.53
C ARG A 41 -0.37 0.86 19.57
N GLU A 42 0.41 1.78 20.13
CA GLU A 42 1.23 2.69 19.35
C GLU A 42 2.41 1.91 18.75
N MET A 43 2.74 2.24 17.52
CA MET A 43 3.90 1.72 16.84
C MET A 43 5.02 2.75 16.87
N ASP A 44 6.24 2.28 17.09
CA ASP A 44 7.42 3.09 16.85
C ASP A 44 7.67 3.15 15.33
N CYS A 45 7.47 4.31 14.73
CA CYS A 45 7.65 4.55 13.31
C CYS A 45 8.74 5.60 13.10
N SER A 46 9.90 5.16 12.60
CA SER A 46 11.02 6.04 12.29
C SER A 46 10.98 6.61 10.87
N ILE A 47 9.99 6.21 10.05
CA ILE A 47 9.89 6.62 8.64
C ILE A 47 8.85 7.74 8.54
N PRO A 48 9.25 9.00 8.28
CA PRO A 48 8.29 10.07 8.06
C PRO A 48 7.48 9.80 6.81
N HIS A 49 6.17 9.60 6.97
CA HIS A 49 5.28 9.31 5.86
C HIS A 49 3.84 9.77 6.11
N ARG A 50 3.05 9.90 5.05
CA ARG A 50 1.60 10.14 5.13
C ARG A 50 0.88 9.17 4.22
N HIS A 51 -0.27 8.67 4.64
CA HIS A 51 -1.07 7.81 3.79
C HIS A 51 -1.46 8.51 2.48
N ARG A 52 -1.48 7.77 1.38
CA ARG A 52 -2.02 8.28 0.11
C ARG A 52 -3.51 7.97 0.00
N SER A 53 -4.36 8.99 0.03
CA SER A 53 -5.82 8.83 0.11
C SER A 53 -6.44 8.00 -1.03
N ALA A 54 -5.95 8.14 -2.26
CA ALA A 54 -6.49 7.50 -3.47
C ALA A 54 -5.85 6.13 -3.80
N SER A 55 -5.72 5.25 -2.80
CA SER A 55 -5.19 3.88 -2.96
C SER A 55 -5.83 2.88 -1.99
N ASN A 56 -5.80 1.58 -2.28
CA ASN A 56 -6.13 0.54 -1.31
C ASN A 56 -4.88 0.04 -0.57
N GLY A 57 -5.08 -0.85 0.41
CA GLY A 57 -4.03 -1.73 0.92
C GLY A 57 -4.17 -3.13 0.32
N LEU A 58 -3.08 -3.89 0.31
CA LEU A 58 -3.00 -5.24 -0.24
C LEU A 58 -2.20 -6.13 0.71
N CYS A 59 -2.81 -7.19 1.25
CA CYS A 59 -2.10 -8.15 2.10
C CYS A 59 -1.73 -9.40 1.29
N ILE A 60 -0.44 -9.75 1.24
CA ILE A 60 0.08 -10.95 0.58
C ILE A 60 1.13 -11.58 1.51
N ASP A 61 0.95 -12.85 1.84
CA ASP A 61 1.93 -13.69 2.54
C ASP A 61 2.50 -13.06 3.83
N GLY A 62 1.65 -12.40 4.63
CA GLY A 62 2.06 -11.74 5.87
C GLY A 62 2.62 -10.33 5.71
N GLY A 63 2.78 -9.84 4.48
CA GLY A 63 3.12 -8.45 4.17
C GLY A 63 1.90 -7.65 3.74
N LEU A 64 1.63 -6.54 4.43
CA LEU A 64 0.61 -5.57 4.08
C LEU A 64 1.24 -4.39 3.34
N TYR A 65 0.91 -4.26 2.05
CA TYR A 65 1.43 -3.25 1.15
C TYR A 65 0.44 -2.09 1.00
N TYR A 66 0.97 -0.86 0.98
CA TYR A 66 0.17 0.35 0.78
C TYR A 66 1.00 1.48 0.18
N LEU A 67 0.34 2.47 -0.40
CA LEU A 67 1.01 3.66 -0.94
C LEU A 67 1.05 4.80 0.09
N ALA A 68 2.19 5.45 0.18
CA ALA A 68 2.42 6.59 1.07
C ALA A 68 3.17 7.72 0.36
N LEU A 69 3.04 8.92 0.91
CA LEU A 69 3.89 10.06 0.62
C LEU A 69 5.04 10.05 1.62
N THR A 70 6.29 10.11 1.14
CA THR A 70 7.53 10.01 1.91
C THR A 70 8.51 11.12 1.48
N GLY A 71 9.74 11.06 1.99
CA GLY A 71 10.82 11.97 1.58
C GLY A 71 10.67 13.39 2.12
N VAL A 72 11.53 14.29 1.63
CA VAL A 72 11.53 15.69 2.07
C VAL A 72 10.21 16.36 1.67
N GLY A 73 9.49 16.87 2.66
CA GLY A 73 8.20 17.55 2.45
C GLY A 73 7.03 16.62 2.12
N LEU A 74 7.17 15.29 2.24
CA LEU A 74 6.11 14.31 1.94
C LEU A 74 5.56 14.46 0.52
N LEU A 75 6.45 14.56 -0.47
CA LEU A 75 6.12 14.75 -1.88
C LEU A 75 6.41 13.51 -2.74
N GLN A 76 7.17 12.55 -2.21
CA GLN A 76 7.59 11.35 -2.93
C GLN A 76 6.57 10.25 -2.74
N GLU A 77 6.05 9.68 -3.81
CA GLU A 77 5.16 8.53 -3.71
C GLU A 77 5.98 7.26 -3.62
N SER A 78 5.77 6.49 -2.55
CA SER A 78 6.51 5.25 -2.30
C SER A 78 5.57 4.10 -1.95
N LEU A 79 6.00 2.89 -2.30
CA LEU A 79 5.41 1.64 -1.85
C LEU A 79 5.99 1.28 -0.48
N MET A 80 5.10 1.18 0.50
CA MET A 80 5.42 0.76 1.86
C MET A 80 4.99 -0.68 2.07
N ARG A 81 5.69 -1.37 2.98
CA ARG A 81 5.33 -2.69 3.48
C ARG A 81 5.25 -2.64 5.00
N PHE A 82 4.18 -3.20 5.54
CA PHE A 82 4.03 -3.51 6.95
C PHE A 82 4.11 -5.03 7.12
N ASP A 83 5.12 -5.51 7.83
CA ASP A 83 5.22 -6.92 8.19
C ASP A 83 4.24 -7.20 9.33
N VAL A 84 3.17 -7.95 9.06
CA VAL A 84 2.04 -8.10 9.99
C VAL A 84 2.48 -8.80 11.28
N ARG A 85 3.43 -9.72 11.20
CA ARG A 85 3.91 -10.46 12.37
C ARG A 85 4.76 -9.60 13.28
N SER A 86 5.85 -9.06 12.73
CA SER A 86 6.84 -8.30 13.47
C SER A 86 6.41 -6.87 13.74
N GLU A 87 5.33 -6.41 13.08
CA GLU A 87 4.79 -5.06 13.12
C GLU A 87 5.81 -3.99 12.75
N LYS A 88 6.62 -4.28 11.73
CA LYS A 88 7.66 -3.37 11.22
C LYS A 88 7.24 -2.75 9.90
N LEU A 89 7.64 -1.50 9.71
CA LEU A 89 7.45 -0.75 8.48
C LEU A 89 8.74 -0.69 7.68
N ASP A 90 8.62 -1.00 6.39
CA ASP A 90 9.68 -0.91 5.40
C ASP A 90 9.23 0.04 4.28
N LEU A 91 10.13 0.94 3.87
CA LEU A 91 10.01 1.66 2.60
C LEU A 91 10.71 0.81 1.55
N LEU A 92 9.95 0.27 0.58
CA LEU A 92 10.52 -0.65 -0.40
C LEU A 92 11.09 0.07 -1.62
N THR A 93 10.31 0.95 -2.23
CA THR A 93 10.73 1.69 -3.43
C THR A 93 9.82 2.88 -3.67
N ASP A 94 10.32 3.84 -4.43
CA ASP A 94 9.51 4.89 -5.01
C ASP A 94 8.71 4.39 -6.21
N LEU A 95 7.63 5.11 -6.50
CA LEU A 95 6.84 4.89 -7.70
C LEU A 95 7.58 5.45 -8.93
N PRO A 96 7.48 4.79 -10.10
CA PRO A 96 8.07 5.31 -11.33
C PRO A 96 7.47 6.67 -11.69
N ALA A 97 8.27 7.59 -12.24
CA ALA A 97 7.77 8.92 -12.62
C ALA A 97 6.57 8.86 -13.58
N ASP A 98 6.60 7.91 -14.51
CA ASP A 98 5.52 7.66 -15.49
C ASP A 98 4.22 7.16 -14.86
N LEU A 99 4.28 6.66 -13.62
CA LEU A 99 3.11 6.23 -12.85
C LEU A 99 2.48 7.41 -12.09
N ILE A 100 3.24 8.47 -11.78
CA ILE A 100 2.81 9.57 -10.91
C ILE A 100 1.86 10.51 -11.67
N GLY A 101 0.63 10.60 -11.18
CA GLY A 101 -0.42 11.47 -11.70
C GLY A 101 -1.70 11.46 -10.85
N PRO A 102 -2.78 12.15 -11.28
CA PRO A 102 -4.04 12.25 -10.55
C PRO A 102 -4.88 10.95 -10.58
N HIS A 103 -4.26 9.81 -10.88
CA HIS A 103 -4.94 8.52 -11.05
C HIS A 103 -5.39 7.93 -9.71
N VAL A 104 -6.37 7.02 -9.77
CA VAL A 104 -6.65 6.10 -8.67
C VAL A 104 -5.76 4.89 -8.86
N TYR A 105 -4.99 4.54 -7.83
CA TYR A 105 -4.07 3.42 -7.87
C TYR A 105 -4.70 2.23 -7.17
N THR A 106 -4.77 1.10 -7.86
CA THR A 106 -5.25 -0.14 -7.26
C THR A 106 -4.07 -1.09 -7.10
N LEU A 107 -3.67 -1.33 -5.85
CA LEU A 107 -2.74 -2.41 -5.53
C LEU A 107 -3.46 -3.74 -5.71
N ILE A 108 -2.89 -4.61 -6.53
CA ILE A 108 -3.40 -5.95 -6.84
C ILE A 108 -2.31 -7.00 -6.63
N LYS A 109 -2.74 -8.23 -6.36
CA LYS A 109 -1.86 -9.41 -6.49
C LYS A 109 -1.86 -9.85 -7.94
N TYR A 110 -0.70 -9.76 -8.61
CA TYR A 110 -0.52 -10.22 -9.98
C TYR A 110 0.61 -11.26 -10.00
N GLU A 111 0.30 -12.49 -10.42
CA GLU A 111 1.27 -13.61 -10.47
C GLU A 111 2.06 -13.83 -9.17
N GLY A 112 1.39 -13.63 -8.02
CA GLY A 112 2.04 -13.78 -6.71
C GLY A 112 2.71 -12.50 -6.19
N LYS A 113 2.94 -11.52 -7.05
CA LYS A 113 3.66 -10.28 -6.73
C LYS A 113 2.71 -9.11 -6.48
N VAL A 114 3.26 -8.06 -5.87
CA VAL A 114 2.57 -6.78 -5.71
C VAL A 114 2.62 -6.06 -7.06
N ALA A 115 1.46 -5.59 -7.51
CA ALA A 115 1.39 -4.75 -8.69
C ALA A 115 0.43 -3.58 -8.49
N ILE A 116 0.62 -2.53 -9.27
CA ILE A 116 -0.27 -1.37 -9.34
C ILE A 116 -0.97 -1.40 -10.69
N ALA A 117 -2.29 -1.54 -10.67
CA ALA A 117 -3.11 -1.35 -11.86
C ALA A 117 -3.52 0.12 -11.97
N THR A 118 -3.29 0.70 -13.14
CA THR A 118 -3.84 2.00 -13.52
C THR A 118 -4.78 1.83 -14.71
N LYS A 119 -5.88 2.58 -14.65
CA LYS A 119 -6.83 2.68 -15.75
C LYS A 119 -6.64 4.04 -16.39
N ASP A 120 -6.33 4.05 -17.68
CA ASP A 120 -6.50 5.25 -18.48
C ASP A 120 -7.99 5.37 -18.83
N PHE A 121 -8.57 6.55 -18.59
CA PHE A 121 -9.99 6.79 -18.81
C PHE A 121 -10.34 7.03 -20.29
N PHE A 122 -9.34 7.32 -21.13
CA PHE A 122 -9.53 7.69 -22.53
C PHE A 122 -9.30 6.52 -23.50
N VAL A 123 -8.62 5.46 -23.06
CA VAL A 123 -8.31 4.28 -23.85
C VAL A 123 -8.74 3.02 -23.09
N HIS A 124 -9.18 1.98 -23.81
CA HIS A 124 -9.52 0.67 -23.24
C HIS A 124 -8.26 -0.13 -22.86
N THR A 125 -7.24 0.56 -22.36
CA THR A 125 -5.96 -0.01 -21.96
C THR A 125 -5.75 0.11 -20.46
N PHE A 126 -5.15 -0.93 -19.88
CA PHE A 126 -4.81 -1.01 -18.48
C PHE A 126 -3.32 -1.26 -18.38
N ASP A 127 -2.63 -0.39 -17.66
CA ASP A 127 -1.23 -0.61 -17.34
C ASP A 127 -1.13 -1.28 -15.96
N VAL A 128 -0.30 -2.31 -15.88
CA VAL A 128 0.02 -3.02 -14.65
C VAL A 128 1.50 -2.88 -14.42
N TRP A 129 1.85 -2.25 -13.31
CA TRP A 129 3.22 -2.06 -12.86
C TRP A 129 3.52 -3.12 -11.81
N VAL A 130 4.32 -4.12 -12.17
CA VAL A 130 4.69 -5.24 -11.30
C VAL A 130 5.98 -4.89 -10.57
N MET A 131 5.99 -5.10 -9.25
CA MET A 131 7.19 -4.94 -8.44
C MET A 131 8.10 -6.17 -8.61
N GLU A 132 9.33 -5.92 -9.02
CA GLU A 132 10.41 -6.88 -9.20
C GLU A 132 11.60 -6.52 -8.29
N GLU A 133 12.61 -7.39 -8.22
CA GLU A 133 13.80 -7.19 -7.39
C GLU A 133 14.57 -5.90 -7.76
N ASP A 134 14.63 -5.58 -9.06
CA ASP A 134 15.35 -4.42 -9.60
C ASP A 134 14.44 -3.19 -9.83
N GLY A 135 13.20 -3.21 -9.34
CA GLY A 135 12.25 -2.09 -9.45
C GLY A 135 10.95 -2.45 -10.16
N TRP A 136 10.37 -1.51 -10.90
CA TRP A 136 9.04 -1.67 -11.49
C TRP A 136 9.11 -2.07 -12.97
N LEU A 137 8.36 -3.11 -13.32
CA LEU A 137 8.14 -3.54 -14.71
C LEU A 137 6.73 -3.15 -15.16
N LYS A 138 6.62 -2.44 -16.28
CA LYS A 138 5.33 -2.06 -16.88
C LYS A 138 4.87 -3.11 -17.89
N THR A 139 3.62 -3.56 -17.75
CA THR A 139 2.91 -4.37 -18.73
C THR A 139 1.59 -3.69 -19.11
N SER A 140 1.27 -3.64 -20.40
CA SER A 140 0.03 -3.00 -20.90
C SER A 140 -0.92 -4.03 -21.48
N PHE A 141 -2.18 -3.94 -21.10
CA PHE A 141 -3.27 -4.80 -21.58
C PHE A 141 -4.28 -3.95 -22.34
N SER A 142 -4.80 -4.45 -23.45
CA SER A 142 -5.90 -3.82 -24.18
C SER A 142 -7.13 -4.72 -24.10
N ILE A 143 -8.28 -4.13 -23.78
CA ILE A 143 -9.57 -4.82 -23.85
C ILE A 143 -10.25 -4.37 -25.13
N GLU A 144 -10.44 -5.29 -26.07
CA GLU A 144 -11.29 -5.01 -27.23
C GLU A 144 -12.74 -4.88 -26.75
N PRO A 145 -13.47 -3.80 -27.11
CA PRO A 145 -14.88 -3.71 -26.79
C PRO A 145 -15.62 -4.87 -27.46
N LEU A 146 -16.38 -5.62 -26.66
CA LEU A 146 -17.32 -6.61 -27.19
C LEU A 146 -18.40 -5.83 -27.95
N LEU A 147 -18.36 -5.91 -29.28
CA LEU A 147 -19.36 -5.35 -30.20
C LEU A 147 -20.75 -5.94 -29.97
#